data_AF-A0A9P4VNZ8-F1
#
_entry.id   AF-A0A9P4VNZ8-F1
#
_cell.length_a   1.000
_cell.length_b   1.000
_cell.length_c   1.000
_cell.angle_alpha   90.00
_cell.angle_beta   90.00
_cell.angle_gamma   90.00
#
_symmetry.space_group_name_H-M   'P 1'
#
loop_
_entity.id
_entity.type
_entity.pdbx_description
1 polymer ?
#
loop_
_entity_poly.entity_id
_entity_poly.type
_entity_poly.pdbx_seq_one_letter_code
_entity_poly.pdbx_strand_id
1 'polypeptide(L)' 'KRRGNLPKQATNAMKEWFSLHVDCPYPDEEQKQQMCRDTGLNMNQVSNWFINAR' A
#
# COMPACT_ATOMS: atom_id res chain seq x y z
N LYS A 1 -18.18 -10.21 5.17
CA LYS A 1 -16.77 -10.45 4.76
C LYS A 1 -15.86 -9.96 5.89
N ARG A 2 -15.17 -10.85 6.62
CA ARG A 2 -14.22 -10.45 7.66
C ARG A 2 -13.09 -9.64 7.00
N ARG A 3 -12.81 -8.43 7.51
CA ARG A 3 -11.60 -7.68 7.16
C ARG A 3 -10.43 -8.45 7.75
N GLY A 4 -9.85 -9.36 6.95
CA GLY A 4 -8.57 -9.96 7.28
C GLY A 4 -7.52 -8.85 7.22
N ASN A 5 -6.66 -8.78 8.23
CA ASN A 5 -5.49 -7.90 8.18
C ASN A 5 -4.66 -8.26 6.93
N LEU A 6 -4.10 -7.24 6.27
CA LEU A 6 -3.20 -7.47 5.15
C LEU A 6 -1.96 -8.24 5.63
N PRO A 7 -1.34 -9.08 4.78
CA PRO A 7 -0.12 -9.79 5.13
C PRO A 7 0.97 -8.82 5.62
N LYS A 8 1.72 -9.21 6.67
CA LYS A 8 2.80 -8.36 7.21
C LYS A 8 3.80 -7.93 6.14
N GLN A 9 4.18 -8.86 5.27
CA GLN A 9 5.09 -8.61 4.14
C GLN A 9 4.54 -7.50 3.22
N ALA A 10 3.26 -7.59 2.85
CA ALA A 10 2.60 -6.58 2.03
C ALA A 10 2.57 -5.21 2.73
N THR A 11 2.21 -5.18 4.02
CA THR A 11 2.20 -3.93 4.78
C THR A 11 3.59 -3.36 5.00
N ASN A 12 4.64 -4.18 5.08
CA ASN A 12 6.01 -3.70 5.22
C ASN A 12 6.48 -2.99 3.94
N ALA A 13 6.18 -3.55 2.76
CA ALA A 13 6.49 -2.90 1.49
C ALA A 13 5.81 -1.52 1.37
N MET A 14 4.52 -1.44 1.71
CA MET A 14 3.80 -0.15 1.68
C MET A 14 4.31 0.84 2.73
N LYS A 15 4.71 0.36 3.93
CA LYS A 15 5.34 1.20 4.97
C LYS A 15 6.69 1.73 4.53
N GLU A 16 7.53 0.90 3.92
CA GLU A 16 8.83 1.32 3.41
C GLU A 16 8.66 2.41 2.35
N TRP A 17 7.76 2.22 1.40
CA TRP A 17 7.41 3.24 0.42
C TRP A 17 6.94 4.53 1.09
N PHE A 18 6.03 4.42 2.08
CA PHE A 18 5.50 5.58 2.81
C PHE A 18 6.58 6.35 3.57
N SER A 19 7.53 5.65 4.21
CA SER A 19 8.66 6.26 4.92
C SER A 19 9.63 6.98 3.98
N LEU A 20 9.75 6.55 2.73
CA LEU A 20 10.55 7.23 1.70
C LEU A 20 9.83 8.45 1.10
N HIS A 21 8.50 8.50 1.18
CA HIS A 21 7.66 9.54 0.57
C HIS A 21 6.86 10.32 1.62
N VAL A 22 7.48 10.61 2.77
CA VAL A 22 6.83 11.36 3.86
C VAL A 22 6.38 12.76 3.44
N ASP A 23 7.06 13.36 2.48
CA ASP A 23 6.72 14.68 1.92
C ASP A 23 5.51 14.62 0.96
N CYS A 24 5.26 13.46 0.34
CA CYS A 24 4.14 13.23 -0.58
C CYS A 24 3.61 11.79 -0.44
N PRO A 25 2.81 11.49 0.60
CA PRO A 25 2.40 10.12 0.95
C PRO A 25 1.28 9.55 0.05
N TYR A 26 1.16 10.05 -1.18
CA TYR A 26 0.13 9.66 -2.12
C TYR A 26 0.77 9.06 -3.36
N PRO A 27 0.79 7.73 -3.49
CA PRO A 27 1.37 7.10 -4.65
C PRO A 27 0.50 7.34 -5.89
N ASP A 28 1.16 7.55 -7.01
CA ASP A 28 0.55 7.64 -8.33
C ASP A 28 0.00 6.28 -8.77
N GLU A 29 -0.76 6.25 -9.88
CA GLU A 29 -1.36 5.01 -10.37
C GLU A 29 -0.30 3.94 -10.71
N GLU A 30 0.82 4.34 -11.32
CA GLU A 30 1.92 3.44 -11.64
C GLU A 30 2.56 2.85 -10.39
N GLN A 31 2.82 3.68 -9.37
CA GLN A 31 3.40 3.24 -8.10
C GLN A 31 2.46 2.28 -7.37
N LYS A 32 1.15 2.56 -7.38
CA LYS A 32 0.15 1.64 -6.83
C LYS A 32 0.12 0.33 -7.60
N GLN A 33 0.20 0.34 -8.94
CA GLN A 33 0.29 -0.89 -9.73
C GLN A 33 1.55 -1.69 -9.39
N GLN A 34 2.69 -1.02 -9.20
CA GLN A 34 3.92 -1.68 -8.80
C GLN A 34 3.77 -2.35 -7.42
N MET A 35 3.20 -1.64 -6.44
CA MET A 35 2.91 -2.22 -5.13
C MET A 35 1.91 -3.37 -5.21
N CYS A 36 0.93 -3.34 -6.11
CA CYS A 36 0.03 -4.47 -6.34
C CYS A 36 0.79 -5.71 -6.83
N ARG A 37 1.73 -5.52 -7.78
CA ARG A 37 2.59 -6.59 -8.29
C ARG A 37 3.48 -7.17 -7.19
N ASP A 38 4.10 -6.31 -6.39
CA ASP A 38 5.06 -6.73 -5.36
C ASP A 38 4.41 -7.39 -4.14
N THR A 39 3.22 -6.92 -3.76
CA THR A 39 2.50 -7.40 -2.57
C THR A 39 1.45 -8.46 -2.88
N GLY A 40 1.09 -8.66 -4.15
CA GLY A 40 -0.02 -9.49 -4.58
C GLY A 40 -1.40 -8.95 -4.17
N LEU A 41 -1.46 -7.69 -3.69
CA LEU A 41 -2.70 -7.02 -3.33
C LEU A 41 -3.37 -6.39 -4.55
N ASN A 42 -4.68 -6.21 -4.49
CA ASN A 42 -5.38 -5.45 -5.52
C ASN A 42 -5.27 -3.93 -5.27
N MET A 43 -5.51 -3.16 -6.33
CA MET A 43 -5.44 -1.70 -6.33
C MET A 43 -6.27 -1.06 -5.22
N ASN A 44 -7.43 -1.63 -4.92
CA ASN A 44 -8.32 -1.12 -3.89
C ASN A 44 -7.77 -1.37 -2.47
N GLN A 45 -7.11 -2.51 -2.23
CA GLN A 45 -6.44 -2.80 -0.96
C GLN A 45 -5.25 -1.86 -0.72
N VAL A 46 -4.42 -1.64 -1.74
CA VAL A 46 -3.29 -0.70 -1.68
C VAL A 46 -3.80 0.71 -1.42
N SER A 47 -4.76 1.19 -2.20
CA SER A 47 -5.35 2.53 -2.03
C SER A 47 -5.97 2.73 -0.65
N ASN A 48 -6.75 1.75 -0.17
CA ASN A 48 -7.33 1.82 1.17
C ASN A 48 -6.26 1.80 2.27
N TRP A 49 -5.14 1.11 2.07
CA TRP A 49 -4.05 1.12 3.04
C TRP A 49 -3.44 2.52 3.15
N PHE A 50 -3.10 3.16 2.02
CA PHE A 50 -2.53 4.52 2.01
C PHE A 50 -3.49 5.59 2.56
N ILE A 51 -4.81 5.44 2.33
CA ILE A 51 -5.81 6.34 2.92
C ILE A 51 -5.86 6.22 4.45
N ASN A 52 -5.72 5.00 4.99
CA ASN A 52 -5.78 4.74 6.43
C ASN A 52 -4.42 4.85 7.15
N ALA A 53 -3.31 4.79 6.42
CA ALA A 53 -1.95 4.88 6.96
C ALA A 53 -1.47 6.32 7.21
N ARG A 54 -2.37 7.30 7.05
CA ARG A 54 -2.12 8.73 7.22
C ARG A 54 -1.86 9.12 8.68
#